data_AF-A0A352N8G6-F1
#
_entry.id   AF-A0A352N8G6-F1
#
_cell.length_a   1.000
_cell.length_b   1.000
_cell.length_c   1.000
_cell.angle_alpha   90.00
_cell.angle_beta   90.00
_cell.angle_gamma   90.00
#
_symmetry.space_group_name_H-M   'P 1'
#
loop_
_entity.id
_entity.type
_entity.pdbx_description
1 polymer ?
#
loop_
_entity_poly.entity_id
_entity_poly.type
_entity_poly.pdbx_seq_one_letter_code
_entity_poly.pdbx_strand_id
1 'polypeptide(L)'
;MKRMFASPKCLVSCVVALGLLSSAISAEPFSGGDIKKGDLEIKITNTGVLETINYKGKKIIANSGICTTGSAKDEWKPWVPQAWGKEMKMESEDTPEALTFTAKGILKSKELEGTSSFNVKTTIDASGKIRLACSVETDTAGLWKRCGSGFRLDTSIIGVPKYSSDGGEQKQVPEVKKSRNLVQGASTIEIEGTDCIIKFTFEGIKAYLFDNRKENSSLLLLEFNNSPAEIVDERGGKKYGSSYTVTIEVKDKPAK
;
A
#
# COMPACT_ATOMS: atom_id res chain seq x y z
N MET A 1 68.70 38.43 -13.62
CA MET A 1 68.23 37.07 -13.94
C MET A 1 67.38 36.52 -12.79
N LYS A 2 66.07 36.33 -13.01
CA LYS A 2 65.27 35.14 -12.67
C LYS A 2 63.79 35.47 -12.88
N ARG A 3 63.06 34.44 -13.28
CA ARG A 3 61.91 34.47 -14.18
C ARG A 3 60.59 34.73 -13.47
N MET A 4 59.68 35.29 -14.25
CA MET A 4 58.24 35.40 -14.06
C MET A 4 57.59 34.11 -13.52
N PHE A 5 56.64 34.26 -12.61
CA PHE A 5 55.48 33.39 -12.48
C PHE A 5 54.24 34.26 -12.37
N ALA A 6 53.49 34.35 -13.46
CA ALA A 6 52.10 34.78 -13.43
C ALA A 6 51.25 33.52 -13.51
N SER A 7 50.68 33.10 -12.37
CA SER A 7 49.61 32.11 -12.33
C SER A 7 48.27 32.82 -12.55
N PRO A 8 47.39 32.32 -13.43
CA PRO A 8 46.13 32.98 -13.71
C PRO A 8 45.22 32.91 -12.47
N LYS A 9 44.68 34.06 -12.07
CA LYS A 9 43.59 34.14 -11.09
C LYS A 9 42.36 33.50 -11.74
N CYS A 10 42.11 32.24 -11.43
CA CYS A 10 40.81 31.63 -11.67
C CYS A 10 39.83 32.31 -10.71
N LEU A 11 39.09 33.30 -11.22
CA LEU A 11 37.89 33.79 -10.56
C LEU A 11 36.93 32.60 -10.50
N VAL A 12 36.88 31.93 -9.35
CA VAL A 12 35.74 31.09 -8.99
C VAL A 12 34.59 32.07 -8.78
N SER A 13 33.88 32.35 -9.87
CA SER A 13 32.55 32.93 -9.80
C SER A 13 31.69 31.91 -9.06
N CYS A 14 31.53 32.09 -7.75
CA CYS A 14 30.41 31.50 -7.02
C CYS A 14 29.14 32.07 -7.64
N VAL A 15 28.70 31.45 -8.73
CA VAL A 15 27.31 31.47 -9.11
C VAL A 15 26.60 30.82 -7.94
N VAL A 16 26.11 31.65 -7.02
CA VAL A 16 25.09 31.27 -6.07
C VAL A 16 23.90 30.90 -6.94
N ALA A 17 23.86 29.64 -7.37
CA ALA A 17 22.61 29.02 -7.76
C ALA A 17 21.71 29.22 -6.54
N LEU A 18 20.72 30.11 -6.67
CA LEU A 18 19.55 30.09 -5.83
C LEU A 18 18.91 28.72 -6.05
N GLY A 19 19.46 27.71 -5.39
CA GLY A 19 18.78 26.46 -5.14
C GLY A 19 17.54 26.86 -4.38
N LEU A 20 16.39 26.68 -5.03
CA LEU A 20 15.11 26.55 -4.37
C LEU A 20 15.34 25.64 -3.15
N LEU A 21 15.46 26.26 -1.99
CA LEU A 21 15.23 25.62 -0.71
C LEU A 21 13.76 25.22 -0.78
N SER A 22 13.50 24.06 -1.38
CA SER A 22 12.30 23.32 -1.08
C SER A 22 12.38 23.10 0.41
N SER A 23 11.57 23.86 1.15
CA SER A 23 11.36 23.64 2.57
C SER A 23 11.06 22.16 2.70
N ALA A 24 12.00 21.39 3.25
CA ALA A 24 11.73 20.00 3.59
C ALA A 24 10.59 20.05 4.59
N ILE A 25 9.38 19.74 4.14
CA ILE A 25 8.20 19.67 5.00
C ILE A 25 8.51 18.55 5.98
N SER A 26 8.68 18.92 7.25
CA SER A 26 9.01 17.95 8.28
C SER A 26 7.77 17.10 8.54
N ALA A 27 7.94 15.78 8.58
CA ALA A 27 6.84 14.88 8.89
C ALA A 27 6.39 15.10 10.34
N GLU A 28 5.09 15.32 10.55
CA GLU A 28 4.51 15.61 11.86
C GLU A 28 3.87 14.36 12.48
N PRO A 29 3.87 14.18 13.81
CA PRO A 29 3.15 13.09 14.45
C PRO A 29 1.66 13.07 14.07
N PHE A 30 1.14 11.91 13.70
CA PHE A 30 -0.25 11.75 13.27
C PHE A 30 -0.96 10.69 14.10
N SER A 31 -2.20 10.96 14.52
CA SER A 31 -2.98 10.08 15.39
C SER A 31 -4.19 9.44 14.69
N GLY A 32 -4.21 9.48 13.36
CA GLY A 32 -5.38 9.07 12.59
C GLY A 32 -6.43 10.18 12.49
N GLY A 33 -7.41 9.97 11.62
CA GLY A 33 -8.49 10.92 11.39
C GLY A 33 -9.12 10.78 10.00
N ASP A 34 -10.14 11.60 9.79
CA ASP A 34 -10.78 11.77 8.49
C ASP A 34 -10.00 12.80 7.67
N ILE A 35 -9.81 12.47 6.40
CA ILE A 35 -8.99 13.21 5.44
C ILE A 35 -9.84 13.45 4.20
N LYS A 36 -9.88 14.69 3.72
CA LYS A 36 -10.58 15.04 2.49
C LYS A 36 -9.61 15.57 1.45
N LYS A 37 -9.61 14.95 0.27
CA LYS A 37 -8.81 15.40 -0.88
C LYS A 37 -9.66 15.26 -2.15
N GLY A 38 -10.11 16.41 -2.68
CA GLY A 38 -11.07 16.44 -3.79
C GLY A 38 -12.36 15.72 -3.43
N ASP A 39 -12.78 14.79 -4.29
CA ASP A 39 -13.98 13.97 -4.14
C ASP A 39 -13.83 12.80 -3.15
N LEU A 40 -12.62 12.57 -2.63
CA LEU A 40 -12.34 11.48 -1.71
C LEU A 40 -12.38 11.94 -0.25
N GLU A 41 -13.03 11.13 0.57
CA GLU A 41 -13.01 11.20 2.02
C GLU A 41 -12.49 9.88 2.56
N ILE A 42 -11.33 9.93 3.21
CA ILE A 42 -10.55 8.78 3.62
C ILE A 42 -10.39 8.80 5.13
N LYS A 43 -10.57 7.66 5.79
CA LYS A 43 -10.30 7.54 7.22
C LYS A 43 -9.10 6.66 7.45
N ILE A 44 -8.11 7.18 8.18
CA ILE A 44 -6.93 6.44 8.59
C ILE A 44 -6.95 6.30 10.11
N THR A 45 -6.76 5.09 10.62
CA THR A 45 -6.69 4.86 12.07
C THR A 45 -5.35 5.34 12.64
N ASN A 46 -5.27 5.47 13.96
CA ASN A 46 -4.03 5.68 14.71
C ASN A 46 -3.00 4.53 14.61
N THR A 47 -3.28 3.50 13.81
CA THR A 47 -2.39 2.36 13.56
C THR A 47 -1.98 2.23 12.09
N GLY A 48 -2.28 3.20 11.24
CA GLY A 48 -1.89 3.17 9.83
C GLY A 48 -2.85 2.41 8.92
N VAL A 49 -3.92 1.86 9.49
CA VAL A 49 -4.95 1.12 8.75
C VAL A 49 -5.86 2.11 8.01
N LEU A 50 -6.06 1.88 6.72
CA LEU A 50 -7.00 2.60 5.88
C LEU A 50 -8.42 2.07 6.15
N GLU A 51 -9.16 2.75 7.01
CA GLU A 51 -10.44 2.25 7.52
C GLU A 51 -11.56 2.43 6.48
N THR A 52 -11.66 3.58 5.83
CA THR A 52 -12.72 3.82 4.84
C THR A 52 -12.24 4.68 3.69
N ILE A 53 -12.78 4.43 2.51
CA ILE A 53 -12.74 5.37 1.39
C ILE A 53 -14.18 5.63 0.95
N ASN A 54 -14.58 6.91 1.01
CA ASN A 54 -15.79 7.40 0.39
C ASN A 54 -15.42 8.24 -0.83
N TYR A 55 -16.19 8.10 -1.90
CA TYR A 55 -16.07 8.91 -3.11
C TYR A 55 -17.41 9.58 -3.37
N LYS A 56 -17.43 10.92 -3.43
CA LYS A 56 -18.65 11.72 -3.60
C LYS A 56 -19.77 11.33 -2.61
N GLY A 57 -19.39 11.10 -1.35
CA GLY A 57 -20.31 10.73 -0.26
C GLY A 57 -20.77 9.26 -0.26
N LYS A 58 -20.28 8.41 -1.19
CA LYS A 58 -20.60 6.98 -1.24
C LYS A 58 -19.42 6.16 -0.73
N LYS A 59 -19.67 5.24 0.20
CA LYS A 59 -18.65 4.35 0.74
C LYS A 59 -18.27 3.28 -0.27
N ILE A 60 -16.98 3.21 -0.62
CA ILE A 60 -16.44 2.25 -1.59
C ILE A 60 -15.64 1.15 -0.89
N ILE A 61 -14.73 1.53 0.00
CA ILE A 61 -13.91 0.60 0.78
C ILE A 61 -14.27 0.72 2.27
N ALA A 62 -14.39 -0.42 2.92
CA ALA A 62 -14.55 -0.55 4.36
C ALA A 62 -13.45 -1.48 4.92
N ASN A 63 -12.89 -1.11 6.06
CA ASN A 63 -12.03 -1.91 6.90
C ASN A 63 -10.88 -2.60 6.13
N SER A 64 -9.98 -1.80 5.53
CA SER A 64 -8.81 -2.32 4.83
C SER A 64 -7.56 -2.24 5.68
N GLY A 65 -6.79 -3.32 5.76
CA GLY A 65 -5.69 -3.40 6.70
C GLY A 65 -4.66 -4.45 6.36
N ILE A 66 -3.44 -4.21 6.86
CA ILE A 66 -2.31 -5.09 6.63
C ILE A 66 -2.45 -6.38 7.38
N CYS A 67 -2.25 -7.48 6.64
CA CYS A 67 -2.32 -8.83 7.13
C CYS A 67 -1.01 -9.58 6.89
N THR A 68 -0.09 -9.56 7.85
CA THR A 68 0.97 -10.57 7.96
C THR A 68 0.41 -11.85 8.59
N THR A 69 0.91 -13.03 8.24
CA THR A 69 0.57 -14.27 8.97
C THR A 69 1.82 -14.82 9.61
N GLY A 70 1.81 -15.02 10.93
CA GLY A 70 2.82 -15.81 11.63
C GLY A 70 2.17 -17.07 12.22
N SER A 71 2.49 -18.26 11.70
CA SER A 71 2.35 -19.54 12.43
C SER A 71 3.07 -20.70 11.72
N ALA A 72 3.44 -21.71 12.51
CA ALA A 72 4.33 -22.82 12.17
C ALA A 72 3.71 -23.97 11.34
N LYS A 73 2.38 -24.18 11.28
CA LYS A 73 1.76 -25.41 10.72
C LYS A 73 0.59 -25.22 9.74
N ASP A 74 0.83 -24.54 8.62
CA ASP A 74 -0.01 -24.54 7.41
C ASP A 74 -1.29 -23.69 7.27
N GLU A 75 -1.42 -23.24 6.01
CA GLU A 75 -2.58 -22.96 5.16
C GLU A 75 -3.70 -22.00 5.59
N TRP A 76 -3.59 -20.76 5.09
CA TRP A 76 -4.71 -19.92 4.63
C TRP A 76 -5.93 -19.80 5.55
N LYS A 77 -5.73 -19.19 6.73
CA LYS A 77 -6.79 -18.51 7.46
C LYS A 77 -6.55 -17.00 7.40
N PRO A 78 -7.37 -16.22 6.68
CA PRO A 78 -7.29 -14.78 6.67
C PRO A 78 -7.94 -14.27 7.94
N TRP A 79 -7.15 -14.21 9.00
CA TRP A 79 -7.46 -13.38 10.13
C TRP A 79 -6.34 -12.38 10.20
N VAL A 80 -6.72 -11.10 10.21
CA VAL A 80 -5.89 -9.98 10.64
C VAL A 80 -4.85 -10.51 11.63
N PRO A 81 -3.55 -10.39 11.37
CA PRO A 81 -2.60 -10.71 12.40
C PRO A 81 -2.99 -9.91 13.63
N GLN A 82 -3.29 -10.62 14.70
CA GLN A 82 -2.88 -10.16 16.01
C GLN A 82 -1.34 -10.21 16.11
N ALA A 83 -0.62 -9.69 15.11
CA ALA A 83 0.64 -9.05 15.34
C ALA A 83 0.23 -7.70 15.86
N TRP A 84 0.32 -7.55 17.17
CA TRP A 84 0.11 -6.27 17.80
C TRP A 84 1.21 -5.41 17.24
N GLY A 85 0.85 -4.42 16.41
CA GLY A 85 1.75 -3.34 16.10
C GLY A 85 2.21 -2.78 17.43
N LYS A 86 3.42 -3.15 17.85
CA LYS A 86 4.05 -2.54 19.00
C LYS A 86 4.81 -1.33 18.51
N GLU A 87 4.87 -0.33 19.38
CA GLU A 87 5.66 0.88 19.12
C GLU A 87 5.23 1.56 17.81
N MET A 88 3.90 1.56 17.58
CA MET A 88 3.32 2.22 16.42
C MET A 88 3.67 3.70 16.44
N LYS A 89 4.34 4.13 15.37
CA LYS A 89 4.61 5.54 15.11
C LYS A 89 3.99 5.90 13.77
N MET A 90 3.25 6.98 13.77
CA MET A 90 2.62 7.52 12.58
C MET A 90 3.05 8.95 12.39
N GLU A 91 3.43 9.24 11.16
CA GLU A 91 3.88 10.56 10.72
C GLU A 91 3.08 10.94 9.47
N SER A 92 2.72 12.22 9.34
CA SER A 92 2.09 12.77 8.14
C SER A 92 2.95 13.87 7.53
N GLU A 93 2.99 13.92 6.22
CA GLU A 93 3.61 14.97 5.42
C GLU A 93 2.59 15.44 4.39
N ASP A 94 2.19 16.70 4.46
CA ASP A 94 1.23 17.30 3.52
C ASP A 94 1.97 18.27 2.60
N THR A 95 2.02 17.93 1.31
CA THR A 95 2.56 18.78 0.26
C THR A 95 1.45 19.19 -0.72
N PRO A 96 1.65 20.25 -1.51
CA PRO A 96 0.69 20.61 -2.57
C PRO A 96 0.36 19.42 -3.50
N GLU A 97 1.35 18.56 -3.76
CA GLU A 97 1.26 17.43 -4.67
C GLU A 97 0.62 16.19 -4.03
N ALA A 98 0.87 15.94 -2.74
CA ALA A 98 0.38 14.75 -2.08
C ALA A 98 0.34 14.87 -0.55
N LEU A 99 -0.60 14.14 0.04
CA LEU A 99 -0.63 13.88 1.47
C LEU A 99 -0.14 12.46 1.73
N THR A 100 0.91 12.34 2.53
CA THR A 100 1.59 11.08 2.81
C THR A 100 1.52 10.75 4.29
N PHE A 101 1.14 9.52 4.61
CA PHE A 101 1.17 8.95 5.94
C PHE A 101 2.16 7.80 5.97
N THR A 102 3.03 7.79 6.98
CA THR A 102 3.96 6.70 7.20
C THR A 102 3.69 6.08 8.57
N ALA A 103 3.23 4.84 8.58
CA ALA A 103 3.08 4.04 9.79
C ALA A 103 4.24 3.06 9.89
N LYS A 104 4.96 3.10 11.02
CA LYS A 104 6.05 2.18 11.34
C LYS A 104 5.69 1.43 12.62
N GLY A 105 6.07 0.17 12.69
CA GLY A 105 5.87 -0.61 13.91
C GLY A 105 6.62 -1.93 13.90
N ILE A 106 6.44 -2.68 14.97
CA ILE A 106 7.05 -3.99 15.16
C ILE A 106 5.95 -5.06 15.21
N LEU A 107 6.09 -6.07 14.38
CA LEU A 107 5.35 -7.33 14.43
C LEU A 107 6.12 -8.30 15.33
N LYS A 108 5.44 -8.86 16.33
CA LYS A 108 6.01 -9.89 17.21
C LYS A 108 5.28 -11.22 16.98
N SER A 109 6.04 -12.28 16.74
CA SER A 109 5.49 -13.64 16.70
C SER A 109 5.10 -14.10 18.11
N LYS A 110 3.99 -14.84 18.23
CA LYS A 110 3.59 -15.47 19.49
C LYS A 110 4.35 -16.77 19.78
N GLU A 111 4.85 -17.44 18.74
CA GLU A 111 5.36 -18.82 18.80
C GLU A 111 6.87 -18.92 18.54
N LEU A 112 7.50 -17.86 18.06
CA LEU A 112 8.91 -17.84 17.66
C LEU A 112 9.58 -16.63 18.30
N GLU A 113 10.83 -16.81 18.73
CA GLU A 113 11.65 -15.70 19.18
C GLU A 113 11.98 -14.77 18.00
N GLY A 114 11.92 -13.46 18.26
CA GLY A 114 12.27 -12.40 17.31
C GLY A 114 11.08 -11.57 16.83
N THR A 115 11.40 -10.55 16.04
CA THR A 115 10.49 -9.49 15.62
C THR A 115 10.69 -9.15 14.14
N SER A 116 9.65 -8.63 13.51
CA SER A 116 9.73 -8.05 12.16
C SER A 116 9.35 -6.59 12.24
N SER A 117 10.10 -5.70 11.59
CA SER A 117 9.69 -4.31 11.43
C SER A 117 8.79 -4.19 10.21
N PHE A 118 7.73 -3.40 10.30
CA PHE A 118 6.89 -3.08 9.15
C PHE A 118 6.80 -1.57 8.94
N ASN A 119 6.68 -1.20 7.67
CA ASN A 119 6.46 0.16 7.23
C ASN A 119 5.33 0.18 6.21
N VAL A 120 4.39 1.09 6.43
CA VAL A 120 3.27 1.36 5.54
C VAL A 120 3.32 2.81 5.16
N LYS A 121 3.42 3.07 3.86
CA LYS A 121 3.28 4.41 3.30
C LYS A 121 1.95 4.48 2.55
N THR A 122 1.04 5.32 3.04
CA THR A 122 -0.18 5.69 2.34
C THR A 122 0.00 7.07 1.75
N THR A 123 0.00 7.20 0.43
CA THR A 123 0.09 8.47 -0.27
C THR A 123 -1.21 8.72 -1.01
N ILE A 124 -1.80 9.89 -0.82
CA ILE A 124 -2.97 10.38 -1.57
C ILE A 124 -2.47 11.56 -2.40
N ASP A 125 -2.38 11.38 -3.71
CA ASP A 125 -1.95 12.48 -4.58
C ASP A 125 -3.07 13.48 -4.84
N ALA A 126 -2.71 14.63 -5.42
CA ALA A 126 -3.65 15.71 -5.75
C ALA A 126 -4.77 15.29 -6.71
N SER A 127 -4.60 14.21 -7.48
CA SER A 127 -5.63 13.67 -8.36
C SER A 127 -6.62 12.73 -7.64
N GLY A 128 -6.41 12.48 -6.35
CA GLY A 128 -7.20 11.53 -5.58
C GLY A 128 -6.78 10.08 -5.81
N LYS A 129 -5.56 9.83 -6.29
CA LYS A 129 -5.06 8.45 -6.39
C LYS A 129 -4.41 8.06 -5.07
N ILE A 130 -4.76 6.88 -4.57
CA ILE A 130 -4.27 6.35 -3.29
C ILE A 130 -3.22 5.29 -3.60
N ARG A 131 -2.01 5.45 -3.07
CA ARG A 131 -0.93 4.48 -3.16
C ARG A 131 -0.59 3.96 -1.77
N LEU A 132 -0.73 2.66 -1.59
CA LEU A 132 -0.33 1.93 -0.40
C LEU A 132 0.93 1.14 -0.72
N ALA A 133 2.07 1.62 -0.24
CA ALA A 133 3.31 0.87 -0.28
C ALA A 133 3.53 0.25 1.10
N CYS A 134 3.72 -1.07 1.13
CA CYS A 134 4.06 -1.78 2.35
C CYS A 134 5.43 -2.41 2.15
N SER A 135 6.29 -2.29 3.16
CA SER A 135 7.48 -3.12 3.29
C SER A 135 7.50 -3.74 4.67
N VAL A 136 8.01 -4.96 4.73
CA VAL A 136 8.22 -5.62 6.00
C VAL A 136 9.50 -6.42 5.95
N GLU A 137 10.27 -6.33 7.01
CA GLU A 137 11.62 -6.89 7.11
C GLU A 137 11.82 -7.60 8.45
N THR A 138 12.64 -8.63 8.46
CA THR A 138 13.09 -9.31 9.66
C THR A 138 14.49 -9.87 9.47
N ASP A 139 15.24 -9.97 10.55
CA ASP A 139 16.56 -10.61 10.55
C ASP A 139 16.45 -12.14 10.70
N THR A 140 15.24 -12.70 10.90
CA THR A 140 15.02 -14.13 11.11
C THR A 140 14.23 -14.76 9.97
N ALA A 141 14.89 -15.56 9.14
CA ALA A 141 14.27 -16.25 7.99
C ALA A 141 13.01 -17.05 8.37
N GLY A 142 13.02 -17.70 9.54
CA GLY A 142 11.91 -18.55 10.01
C GLY A 142 10.67 -17.80 10.52
N LEU A 143 10.78 -16.50 10.82
CA LEU A 143 9.65 -15.69 11.26
C LEU A 143 8.72 -15.32 10.10
N TRP A 144 9.22 -15.40 8.87
CA TRP A 144 8.57 -14.84 7.71
C TRP A 144 8.16 -15.93 6.72
N LYS A 145 6.85 -16.16 6.56
CA LYS A 145 6.33 -17.08 5.54
C LYS A 145 5.55 -16.36 4.45
N ARG A 146 4.67 -15.43 4.84
CA ARG A 146 3.83 -14.62 3.91
C ARG A 146 3.47 -13.29 4.56
N CYS A 147 3.40 -12.24 3.74
CA CYS A 147 2.73 -11.00 4.08
C CYS A 147 1.66 -10.67 3.07
N GLY A 148 0.71 -9.85 3.48
CA GLY A 148 -0.40 -9.46 2.66
C GLY A 148 -1.20 -8.32 3.28
N SER A 149 -2.31 -8.00 2.65
CA SER A 149 -3.34 -7.09 3.16
C SER A 149 -4.62 -7.40 2.41
N GLY A 150 -5.73 -6.80 2.85
CA GLY A 150 -6.96 -6.90 2.08
C GLY A 150 -7.85 -5.67 2.18
N PHE A 151 -8.72 -5.53 1.18
CA PHE A 151 -9.79 -4.53 1.13
C PHE A 151 -11.14 -5.22 1.17
N ARG A 152 -12.07 -4.69 1.95
CA ARG A 152 -13.48 -5.06 1.81
C ARG A 152 -14.19 -3.94 1.05
N LEU A 153 -14.85 -4.31 -0.02
CA LEU A 153 -15.49 -3.41 -0.96
C LEU A 153 -17.00 -3.54 -0.83
N ASP A 154 -17.72 -2.42 -0.77
CA ASP A 154 -19.18 -2.42 -0.67
C ASP A 154 -19.82 -2.83 -2.01
N THR A 155 -20.38 -4.04 -2.07
CA THR A 155 -20.99 -4.62 -3.28
C THR A 155 -22.31 -3.98 -3.67
N SER A 156 -22.94 -3.17 -2.81
CA SER A 156 -24.22 -2.53 -3.12
C SER A 156 -24.11 -1.48 -4.23
N ILE A 157 -22.90 -0.97 -4.50
CA ILE A 157 -22.65 0.10 -5.47
C ILE A 157 -21.68 -0.30 -6.60
N ILE A 158 -21.12 -1.51 -6.57
CA ILE A 158 -20.11 -1.99 -7.52
C ILE A 158 -20.61 -3.20 -8.30
N GLY A 159 -20.28 -3.26 -9.60
CA GLY A 159 -20.66 -4.36 -10.49
C GLY A 159 -19.69 -5.54 -10.44
N VAL A 160 -19.73 -6.38 -11.47
CA VAL A 160 -18.89 -7.58 -11.54
C VAL A 160 -17.43 -7.19 -11.83
N PRO A 161 -16.47 -7.62 -11.00
CA PRO A 161 -15.06 -7.30 -11.19
C PRO A 161 -14.49 -7.94 -12.46
N LYS A 162 -13.56 -7.23 -13.09
CA LYS A 162 -12.70 -7.69 -14.19
C LYS A 162 -11.25 -7.67 -13.70
N TYR A 163 -10.41 -8.52 -14.27
CA TYR A 163 -8.99 -8.59 -13.92
C TYR A 163 -8.12 -8.78 -15.16
N SER A 164 -6.88 -8.33 -15.08
CA SER A 164 -5.83 -8.73 -16.03
C SER A 164 -4.54 -9.12 -15.30
N SER A 165 -3.76 -9.97 -15.97
CA SER A 165 -2.39 -10.34 -15.55
C SER A 165 -1.41 -9.62 -16.47
N ASP A 166 -0.41 -8.98 -15.89
CA ASP A 166 0.73 -8.35 -16.58
C ASP A 166 0.38 -7.49 -17.81
N GLY A 167 -0.69 -6.68 -17.72
CA GLY A 167 -1.11 -5.80 -18.81
C GLY A 167 -1.81 -6.52 -19.98
N GLY A 168 -2.13 -7.80 -19.82
CA GLY A 168 -2.91 -8.58 -20.78
C GLY A 168 -4.40 -8.19 -20.84
N GLU A 169 -5.15 -8.96 -21.62
CA GLU A 169 -6.58 -8.75 -21.83
C GLU A 169 -7.38 -8.79 -20.51
N GLN A 170 -8.38 -7.91 -20.40
CA GLN A 170 -9.31 -7.88 -19.27
C GLN A 170 -10.25 -9.09 -19.34
N LYS A 171 -10.22 -9.91 -18.29
CA LYS A 171 -11.07 -11.09 -18.12
C LYS A 171 -12.10 -10.81 -17.03
N GLN A 172 -13.33 -11.23 -17.26
CA GLN A 172 -14.33 -11.19 -16.21
C GLN A 172 -13.93 -12.16 -15.09
N VAL A 173 -14.05 -11.73 -13.84
CA VAL A 173 -13.92 -12.64 -12.70
C VAL A 173 -15.07 -13.64 -12.78
N PRO A 174 -14.81 -14.95 -12.84
CA PRO A 174 -15.85 -15.95 -13.00
C PRO A 174 -16.83 -15.92 -11.83
N GLU A 175 -18.13 -16.13 -12.08
CA GLU A 175 -19.12 -16.23 -11.01
C GLU A 175 -18.97 -17.56 -10.25
N VAL A 176 -18.98 -17.56 -8.91
CA VAL A 176 -18.72 -18.80 -8.13
C VAL A 176 -19.99 -19.43 -7.61
N LYS A 177 -20.08 -20.75 -7.78
CA LYS A 177 -21.09 -21.62 -7.16
C LYS A 177 -20.69 -22.17 -5.77
N LYS A 178 -19.50 -21.85 -5.22
CA LYS A 178 -19.04 -22.20 -3.83
C LYS A 178 -18.20 -21.08 -3.16
N SER A 179 -17.59 -21.34 -2.00
CA SER A 179 -17.13 -20.34 -1.00
C SER A 179 -15.94 -19.46 -1.37
N ARG A 180 -15.17 -19.77 -2.43
CA ARG A 180 -13.93 -19.05 -2.76
C ARG A 180 -13.68 -19.05 -4.27
N ASN A 181 -13.44 -17.87 -4.83
CA ASN A 181 -12.72 -17.73 -6.07
C ASN A 181 -11.25 -17.46 -5.78
N LEU A 182 -10.39 -17.92 -6.68
CA LEU A 182 -8.96 -17.65 -6.61
C LEU A 182 -8.51 -17.18 -7.98
N VAL A 183 -8.68 -15.88 -8.24
CA VAL A 183 -7.94 -15.26 -9.34
C VAL A 183 -6.50 -15.12 -8.85
N GLN A 184 -5.57 -15.90 -9.41
CA GLN A 184 -4.15 -15.80 -9.07
C GLN A 184 -3.43 -14.90 -10.06
N GLY A 185 -2.53 -14.04 -9.57
CA GLY A 185 -1.61 -13.27 -10.42
C GLY A 185 -2.29 -12.16 -11.22
N ALA A 186 -3.40 -11.60 -10.71
CA ALA A 186 -3.93 -10.35 -11.26
C ALA A 186 -2.96 -9.20 -10.92
N SER A 187 -2.53 -8.47 -11.94
CA SER A 187 -1.79 -7.20 -11.78
C SER A 187 -2.75 -6.02 -11.77
N THR A 188 -3.94 -6.17 -12.35
CA THR A 188 -5.03 -5.20 -12.20
C THR A 188 -6.35 -5.88 -11.89
N ILE A 189 -7.17 -5.23 -11.07
CA ILE A 189 -8.58 -5.55 -10.87
C ILE A 189 -9.37 -4.27 -11.05
N GLU A 190 -10.33 -4.27 -11.97
CA GLU A 190 -11.22 -3.15 -12.24
C GLU A 190 -12.65 -3.54 -11.90
N ILE A 191 -13.35 -2.64 -11.21
CA ILE A 191 -14.72 -2.86 -10.77
C ILE A 191 -15.56 -1.68 -11.22
N GLU A 192 -16.45 -1.95 -12.16
CA GLU A 192 -17.35 -0.96 -12.72
C GLU A 192 -18.65 -0.94 -11.91
N GLY A 193 -18.86 0.11 -11.12
CA GLY A 193 -20.10 0.36 -10.40
C GLY A 193 -21.14 1.11 -11.23
N THR A 194 -22.17 1.56 -10.53
CA THR A 194 -23.24 2.37 -11.15
C THR A 194 -22.71 3.72 -11.59
N ASP A 195 -21.98 4.41 -10.72
CA ASP A 195 -21.54 5.80 -10.93
C ASP A 195 -20.01 5.97 -11.02
N CYS A 196 -19.25 4.96 -10.62
CA CYS A 196 -17.80 5.03 -10.59
C CYS A 196 -17.14 3.74 -11.07
N ILE A 197 -15.88 3.86 -11.47
CA ILE A 197 -14.98 2.74 -11.76
C ILE A 197 -13.86 2.78 -10.73
N ILE A 198 -13.61 1.64 -10.11
CA ILE A 198 -12.54 1.47 -9.13
C ILE A 198 -11.50 0.54 -9.73
N LYS A 199 -10.25 0.98 -9.76
CA LYS A 199 -9.14 0.19 -10.28
C LYS A 199 -8.08 -0.02 -9.21
N PHE A 200 -7.76 -1.28 -8.98
CA PHE A 200 -6.62 -1.73 -8.20
C PHE A 200 -5.50 -2.13 -9.15
N THR A 201 -4.31 -1.61 -8.91
CA THR A 201 -3.08 -2.05 -9.58
C THR A 201 -2.12 -2.59 -8.52
N PHE A 202 -1.64 -3.81 -8.73
CA PHE A 202 -0.78 -4.55 -7.81
C PHE A 202 0.61 -4.68 -8.39
N GLU A 203 1.62 -4.31 -7.60
CA GLU A 203 3.02 -4.42 -7.97
C GLU A 203 3.77 -5.20 -6.88
N GLY A 204 4.61 -6.14 -7.30
CA GLY A 204 5.36 -7.00 -6.38
C GLY A 204 4.49 -7.93 -5.53
N ILE A 205 3.24 -8.19 -5.91
CA ILE A 205 2.34 -9.04 -5.13
C ILE A 205 1.34 -9.82 -5.99
N LYS A 206 0.88 -10.96 -5.48
CA LYS A 206 -0.21 -11.73 -6.09
C LYS A 206 -1.52 -11.36 -5.39
N ALA A 207 -2.44 -10.78 -6.16
CA ALA A 207 -3.80 -10.57 -5.71
C ALA A 207 -4.61 -11.86 -5.79
N TYR A 208 -5.55 -12.00 -4.85
CA TYR A 208 -6.54 -13.06 -4.72
C TYR A 208 -7.89 -12.39 -4.44
N LEU A 209 -8.86 -12.67 -5.29
CA LEU A 209 -10.19 -12.09 -5.15
C LEU A 209 -11.16 -13.09 -4.54
N PHE A 210 -11.66 -12.78 -3.35
CA PHE A 210 -12.65 -13.56 -2.64
C PHE A 210 -14.03 -12.90 -2.74
N ASP A 211 -14.84 -13.45 -3.61
CA ASP A 211 -16.24 -13.08 -3.74
C ASP A 211 -17.09 -13.80 -2.68
N ASN A 212 -17.43 -13.10 -1.60
CA ASN A 212 -18.21 -13.65 -0.50
C ASN A 212 -19.72 -13.35 -0.61
N ARG A 213 -20.24 -13.01 -1.80
CA ARG A 213 -21.66 -12.67 -2.01
C ARG A 213 -22.66 -13.81 -1.70
N LYS A 214 -22.18 -15.01 -1.33
CA LYS A 214 -22.99 -16.21 -1.10
C LYS A 214 -23.77 -16.27 0.20
N GLU A 215 -23.44 -15.42 1.16
CA GLU A 215 -24.12 -15.37 2.46
C GLU A 215 -24.95 -14.09 2.64
N ASN A 216 -25.44 -13.48 1.55
CA ASN A 216 -26.02 -12.12 1.55
C ASN A 216 -25.04 -11.03 2.04
N SER A 217 -23.74 -11.32 2.06
CA SER A 217 -22.72 -10.34 2.39
C SER A 217 -22.62 -9.31 1.27
N SER A 218 -22.86 -8.04 1.59
CA SER A 218 -22.70 -6.90 0.69
C SER A 218 -21.23 -6.52 0.49
N LEU A 219 -20.30 -7.48 0.58
CA LEU A 219 -18.86 -7.21 0.61
C LEU A 219 -18.08 -8.15 -0.31
N LEU A 220 -17.16 -7.56 -1.08
CA LEU A 220 -16.15 -8.25 -1.88
C LEU A 220 -14.79 -8.09 -1.17
N LEU A 221 -14.13 -9.20 -0.89
CA LEU A 221 -12.84 -9.21 -0.20
C LEU A 221 -11.73 -9.41 -1.22
N LEU A 222 -10.86 -8.42 -1.32
CA LEU A 222 -9.65 -8.50 -2.13
C LEU A 222 -8.49 -8.73 -1.18
N GLU A 223 -7.88 -9.91 -1.21
CA GLU A 223 -6.65 -10.19 -0.46
C GLU A 223 -5.48 -10.25 -1.42
N PHE A 224 -4.29 -10.03 -0.91
CA PHE A 224 -3.10 -10.14 -1.71
C PHE A 224 -1.97 -10.60 -0.81
N ASN A 225 -1.11 -11.46 -1.33
CA ASN A 225 0.04 -11.92 -0.57
C ASN A 225 1.30 -12.01 -1.41
N ASN A 226 2.43 -11.84 -0.73
CA ASN A 226 3.74 -12.04 -1.30
C ASN A 226 4.55 -13.01 -0.44
N SER A 227 5.45 -13.73 -1.10
CA SER A 227 6.45 -14.59 -0.45
C SER A 227 7.69 -13.75 -0.11
N PRO A 228 8.42 -14.08 0.96
CA PRO A 228 9.68 -13.41 1.27
C PRO A 228 10.70 -13.55 0.14
N ALA A 229 11.51 -12.52 0.00
CA ALA A 229 12.82 -12.58 -0.62
C ALA A 229 13.92 -12.37 0.44
N GLU A 230 15.08 -12.94 0.19
CA GLU A 230 16.31 -12.53 0.87
C GLU A 230 16.71 -11.15 0.33
N ILE A 231 16.99 -10.22 1.24
CA ILE A 231 17.43 -8.86 0.98
C ILE A 231 18.83 -8.75 1.57
N VAL A 232 19.84 -8.56 0.71
CA VAL A 232 21.22 -8.37 1.15
C VAL A 232 21.51 -6.88 1.13
N ASP A 233 21.86 -6.32 2.30
CA ASP A 233 22.27 -4.92 2.39
C ASP A 233 23.70 -4.70 1.87
N GLU A 234 24.08 -3.43 1.71
CA GLU A 234 25.41 -3.03 1.18
C GLU A 234 26.59 -3.49 2.05
N ARG A 235 26.34 -3.90 3.30
CA ARG A 235 27.34 -4.40 4.25
C ARG A 235 27.37 -5.93 4.31
N GLY A 236 26.57 -6.61 3.48
CA GLY A 236 26.43 -8.07 3.46
C GLY A 236 25.50 -8.62 4.55
N GLY A 237 24.78 -7.76 5.27
CA GLY A 237 23.75 -8.15 6.21
C GLY A 237 22.55 -8.76 5.46
N LYS A 238 22.07 -9.90 5.95
CA LYS A 238 20.91 -10.58 5.38
C LYS A 238 19.66 -10.22 6.16
N LYS A 239 18.67 -9.71 5.44
CA LYS A 239 17.30 -9.52 5.90
C LYS A 239 16.37 -10.38 5.06
N TYR A 240 15.21 -10.67 5.61
CA TYR A 240 14.13 -11.40 4.95
C TYR A 240 12.90 -10.53 4.96
N GLY A 241 12.24 -10.41 3.83
CA GLY A 241 11.15 -9.47 3.75
C GLY A 241 10.45 -9.48 2.42
N SER A 242 9.47 -8.60 2.31
CA SER A 242 8.74 -8.38 1.08
C SER A 242 8.21 -6.96 1.05
N SER A 243 8.20 -6.41 -0.14
CA SER A 243 7.61 -5.12 -0.43
C SER A 243 6.57 -5.28 -1.52
N TYR A 244 5.49 -4.54 -1.41
CA TYR A 244 4.44 -4.48 -2.42
C TYR A 244 3.81 -3.11 -2.46
N THR A 245 3.24 -2.78 -3.62
CA THR A 245 2.43 -1.59 -3.79
C THR A 245 1.04 -1.97 -4.26
N VAL A 246 0.03 -1.36 -3.65
CA VAL A 246 -1.32 -1.33 -4.19
C VAL A 246 -1.68 0.11 -4.50
N THR A 247 -2.09 0.33 -5.74
CA THR A 247 -2.58 1.61 -6.21
C THR A 247 -4.09 1.51 -6.42
N ILE A 248 -4.84 2.44 -5.84
CA ILE A 248 -6.30 2.53 -5.93
C ILE A 248 -6.64 3.82 -6.66
N GLU A 249 -7.37 3.69 -7.77
CA GLU A 249 -7.93 4.81 -8.52
C GLU A 249 -9.45 4.70 -8.50
N VAL A 250 -10.13 5.80 -8.21
CA VAL A 250 -11.58 5.92 -8.31
C VAL A 250 -11.89 7.04 -9.29
N LYS A 251 -12.70 6.75 -10.31
CA LYS A 251 -13.07 7.71 -11.35
C LYS A 251 -14.56 7.65 -11.63
N ASP A 252 -15.11 8.74 -12.14
CA ASP A 252 -16.45 8.75 -12.67
C ASP A 252 -16.60 7.74 -13.80
N LYS A 253 -17.76 7.08 -13.83
CA LYS A 253 -18.14 6.28 -14.96
C LYS A 253 -18.46 7.22 -16.14
N PRO A 254 -17.87 7.01 -17.34
CA PRO A 254 -18.22 7.81 -18.50
C PRO A 254 -19.72 7.73 -18.79
N ALA A 255 -20.36 8.86 -19.07
CA ALA A 255 -21.72 8.86 -19.59
C ALA A 255 -21.72 8.09 -20.92
N LYS A 256 -22.66 7.14 -21.05
CA LYS A 256 -22.88 6.39 -22.29
C LYS A 256 -23.54 7.26 -23.34
#